data_AF-A0A7W2ECW3-F1
#
_entry.id   AF-A0A7W2ECW3-F1
#
_cell.length_a   1.000
_cell.length_b   1.000
_cell.length_c   1.000
_cell.angle_alpha   90.00
_cell.angle_beta   90.00
_cell.angle_gamma   90.00
#
_symmetry.space_group_name_H-M   'P 1'
#
loop_
_entity.id
_entity.type
_entity.pdbx_description
1 polymer ?
#
loop_
_entity_poly.entity_id
_entity_poly.type
_entity_poly.pdbx_seq_one_letter_code
_entity_poly.pdbx_strand_id
1 'polypeptide(L)'
;MTVFHIDSAAVSAMTESLRDDAARLQLLHDVSVPATWPLGEFSAAVSESIAKANTDAEALRAEAHRIAEAMDLAVDAAAAVDACTCQKLGATL
;
A
#
# COMPACT_ATOMS: atom_id res chain seq x y z
N MET A 1 -0.51 -17.34 25.83
CA MET A 1 -0.19 -15.91 25.99
C MET A 1 0.46 -15.45 24.70
N THR A 2 -0.25 -14.69 23.87
CA THR A 2 0.27 -14.13 22.62
C THR A 2 0.99 -12.83 22.95
N VAL A 3 2.34 -12.85 22.90
CA VAL A 3 3.15 -11.64 23.02
C VAL A 3 3.35 -11.09 21.61
N PHE A 4 2.85 -9.89 21.36
CA PHE A 4 3.09 -9.17 20.11
C PHE A 4 4.29 -8.24 20.31
N HIS A 5 5.42 -8.59 19.68
CA HIS A 5 6.57 -7.70 19.60
C HIS A 5 6.40 -6.81 18.38
N ILE A 6 5.93 -5.58 18.60
CA ILE A 6 5.80 -4.56 17.57
C ILE A 6 6.89 -3.52 17.82
N ASP A 7 7.88 -3.46 16.93
CA ASP A 7 8.83 -2.35 16.88
C ASP A 7 8.16 -1.19 16.14
N SER A 8 7.69 -0.19 16.89
CA SER A 8 6.96 0.95 16.33
C SER A 8 7.79 1.75 15.33
N ALA A 9 9.10 1.89 15.55
CA ALA A 9 9.98 2.62 14.64
C ALA A 9 10.16 1.86 13.32
N ALA A 10 10.33 0.53 13.40
CA ALA A 10 10.40 -0.31 12.21
C ALA A 10 9.08 -0.30 11.43
N VAL A 11 7.93 -0.39 12.12
CA VAL A 11 6.63 -0.33 11.45
C VAL A 11 6.43 1.02 10.76
N SER A 12 6.71 2.14 11.41
CA SER A 12 6.59 3.47 10.78
C SER A 12 7.47 3.60 9.53
N ALA A 13 8.72 3.13 9.58
CA ALA A 13 9.60 3.15 8.41
C ALA A 13 9.06 2.27 7.27
N MET A 14 8.50 1.11 7.59
CA MET A 14 7.90 0.21 6.59
C MET A 14 6.60 0.77 5.99
N THR A 15 5.74 1.39 6.80
CA THR A 15 4.48 1.97 6.31
C THR A 15 4.73 3.25 5.50
N GLU A 16 5.75 4.04 5.84
CA GLU A 16 6.23 5.15 5.01
C GLU A 16 6.79 4.66 3.67
N SER A 17 7.72 3.70 3.69
CA SER A 17 8.27 3.10 2.47
C SER A 17 7.17 2.53 1.56
N LEU A 18 6.16 1.88 2.12
CA LEU A 18 5.05 1.30 1.37
C LEU A 18 4.20 2.39 0.69
N ARG A 19 3.97 3.52 1.35
CA ARG A 19 3.26 4.67 0.77
C ARG A 19 4.08 5.32 -0.35
N ASP A 20 5.38 5.46 -0.16
CA ASP A 20 6.29 6.00 -1.18
C ASP A 20 6.36 5.10 -2.42
N ASP A 21 6.44 3.79 -2.21
CA ASP A 21 6.39 2.80 -3.29
C ASP A 21 5.07 2.88 -4.06
N ALA A 22 3.93 3.01 -3.36
CA ALA A 22 2.62 3.18 -3.97
C ALA A 22 2.52 4.48 -4.78
N ALA A 23 3.02 5.60 -4.24
CA ALA A 23 3.03 6.88 -4.93
C ALA A 23 3.84 6.82 -6.24
N ARG A 24 4.91 6.02 -6.27
CA ARG A 24 5.77 5.82 -7.44
C ARG A 24 5.17 4.95 -8.55
N LEU A 25 4.05 4.25 -8.33
CA LEU A 25 3.40 3.40 -9.34
C LEU A 25 2.71 4.21 -10.45
N GLN A 26 3.47 4.84 -11.36
CA GLN A 26 2.90 5.70 -12.40
C GLN A 26 1.98 4.93 -13.37
N LEU A 27 0.88 5.57 -13.78
CA LEU A 27 -0.01 5.00 -14.81
C LEU A 27 0.69 5.03 -16.16
N LEU A 28 0.49 3.97 -16.93
CA LEU A 28 0.94 3.87 -18.30
C LEU A 28 0.12 4.82 -19.19
N HIS A 29 0.82 5.48 -20.10
CA HIS A 29 0.20 6.33 -21.12
C HIS A 29 -0.22 5.50 -22.32
N ASP A 30 -1.25 5.94 -23.01
CA ASP A 30 -1.66 5.31 -24.26
C ASP A 30 -0.55 5.38 -25.30
N VAL A 31 -0.37 4.26 -26.00
CA VAL A 31 0.55 4.17 -27.14
C VAL A 31 -0.25 4.45 -28.40
N SER A 32 0.22 5.41 -29.21
CA SER A 32 -0.38 5.72 -30.51
C SER A 32 -0.08 4.62 -31.52
N VAL A 33 -0.88 3.55 -31.49
CA VAL A 33 -0.89 2.50 -32.52
C VAL A 33 -1.99 2.84 -33.54
N PRO A 34 -1.70 2.81 -34.85
CA PRO A 34 -2.73 3.02 -35.85
C PRO A 34 -3.82 1.94 -35.76
N ALA A 35 -5.08 2.36 -35.60
CA ALA A 35 -6.23 1.45 -35.60
C ALA A 35 -6.63 0.96 -37.01
N THR A 36 -5.86 1.33 -38.04
CA THR A 36 -6.11 0.93 -39.43
C THR A 36 -5.68 -0.51 -39.68
N TRP A 37 -6.37 -1.20 -40.58
CA TRP A 37 -5.93 -2.50 -41.09
C TRP A 37 -4.47 -2.43 -41.59
N PRO A 38 -3.59 -3.40 -41.24
CA PRO A 38 -3.84 -4.67 -40.52
C PRO A 38 -3.65 -4.60 -38.99
N LEU A 39 -3.45 -3.40 -38.42
CA LEU A 39 -3.03 -3.23 -37.02
C LEU A 39 -4.18 -3.01 -36.03
N GLY A 40 -5.44 -3.01 -36.48
CA GLY A 40 -6.61 -2.73 -35.65
C GLY A 40 -6.71 -3.62 -34.40
N GLU A 41 -6.57 -4.94 -34.56
CA GLU A 41 -6.61 -5.89 -33.44
C GLU A 41 -5.44 -5.71 -32.48
N PHE A 42 -4.24 -5.45 -33.01
CA PHE A 42 -3.06 -5.17 -32.20
C PHE A 42 -3.23 -3.87 -31.40
N SER A 43 -3.75 -2.80 -32.03
CA SER A 43 -4.06 -1.54 -31.36
C SER A 43 -5.06 -1.74 -30.22
N ALA A 44 -6.13 -2.52 -30.45
CA ALA A 44 -7.11 -2.82 -29.42
C ALA A 44 -6.50 -3.61 -28.25
N ALA A 45 -5.70 -4.63 -28.54
CA ALA A 45 -5.02 -5.43 -27.53
C ALA A 45 -4.03 -4.60 -26.69
N VAL A 46 -3.32 -3.65 -27.31
CA VAL A 46 -2.43 -2.72 -26.60
C VAL A 46 -3.22 -1.82 -25.66
N SER A 47 -4.30 -1.19 -26.14
CA SER A 47 -5.15 -0.33 -25.31
C SER A 47 -5.79 -1.10 -24.14
N GLU A 48 -6.30 -2.32 -24.38
CA GLU A 48 -6.88 -3.16 -23.33
C GLU A 48 -5.82 -3.56 -22.29
N SER A 49 -4.61 -3.91 -22.73
CA SER A 49 -3.51 -4.27 -21.83
C SER A 49 -3.08 -3.08 -20.96
N ILE A 50 -3.01 -1.88 -21.53
CA ILE A 50 -2.70 -0.64 -20.80
C ILE A 50 -3.80 -0.34 -19.77
N ALA A 51 -5.06 -0.39 -20.19
CA ALA A 51 -6.20 -0.15 -19.30
C ALA A 51 -6.19 -1.10 -18.12
N LYS A 52 -5.97 -2.40 -18.38
CA LYS A 52 -5.87 -3.42 -17.33
C LYS A 52 -4.71 -3.15 -16.38
N ALA A 53 -3.51 -2.90 -16.90
CA ALA A 53 -2.33 -2.62 -16.08
C ALA A 53 -2.54 -1.38 -15.19
N ASN A 54 -3.22 -0.35 -15.70
CA ASN A 54 -3.56 0.84 -14.93
C ASN A 54 -4.58 0.54 -13.81
N THR A 55 -5.62 -0.24 -14.09
CA THR A 55 -6.57 -0.68 -13.06
C THR A 55 -5.88 -1.49 -11.96
N ASP A 56 -5.00 -2.42 -12.34
CA ASP A 56 -4.26 -3.24 -11.38
C ASP A 56 -3.30 -2.38 -10.52
N ALA A 57 -2.66 -1.38 -11.13
CA ALA A 57 -1.79 -0.44 -10.42
C ALA A 57 -2.57 0.43 -9.42
N GLU A 58 -3.77 0.89 -9.77
CA GLU A 58 -4.66 1.62 -8.85
C GLU A 58 -5.12 0.75 -7.68
N ALA A 59 -5.50 -0.50 -7.95
CA ALA A 59 -5.86 -1.46 -6.91
C ALA A 59 -4.69 -1.72 -5.95
N LEU A 60 -3.48 -1.90 -6.49
CA LEU A 60 -2.27 -2.11 -5.69
C LEU A 60 -1.94 -0.89 -4.83
N ARG A 61 -2.09 0.33 -5.36
CA ARG A 61 -1.94 1.58 -4.60
C ARG A 61 -2.92 1.65 -3.44
N ALA A 62 -4.19 1.37 -3.68
CA ALA A 62 -5.22 1.39 -2.65
C ALA A 62 -4.92 0.38 -1.54
N GLU A 63 -4.49 -0.83 -1.93
CA GLU A 63 -4.15 -1.88 -0.98
C GLU A 63 -2.91 -1.55 -0.14
N ALA A 64 -1.88 -0.96 -0.75
CA ALA A 64 -0.69 -0.48 -0.05
C ALA A 64 -1.03 0.56 1.02
N HIS A 65 -1.90 1.53 0.70
CA HIS A 65 -2.40 2.50 1.68
C HIS A 65 -3.20 1.83 2.79
N ARG A 66 -4.09 0.91 2.45
CA ARG A 66 -4.92 0.17 3.43
C ARG A 66 -4.06 -0.63 4.42
N ILE A 67 -3.00 -1.30 3.93
CA ILE A 67 -2.06 -2.04 4.77
C ILE A 67 -1.29 -1.10 5.68
N ALA A 68 -0.78 0.01 5.14
CA ALA A 68 -0.05 1.01 5.92
C ALA A 68 -0.90 1.57 7.09
N GLU A 69 -2.16 1.92 6.81
CA GLU A 69 -3.11 2.39 7.84
C GLU A 69 -3.40 1.32 8.91
N ALA A 70 -3.59 0.05 8.50
CA ALA A 70 -3.85 -1.04 9.42
C ALA A 70 -2.66 -1.33 10.35
N MET A 71 -1.43 -1.21 9.84
CA MET A 71 -0.21 -1.39 10.62
C MET A 71 0.01 -0.24 11.61
N ASP A 72 -0.23 1.01 11.19
CA ASP A 72 -0.15 2.16 12.10
C ASP A 72 -1.18 2.02 13.25
N LEU A 73 -2.42 1.58 12.93
CA LEU A 73 -3.44 1.31 13.96
C LEU A 73 -3.01 0.20 14.93
N ALA A 74 -2.31 -0.83 14.44
CA ALA A 74 -1.80 -1.91 15.29
C ALA A 74 -0.71 -1.40 16.25
N VAL A 75 0.15 -0.49 15.80
CA VAL A 75 1.15 0.19 16.65
C VAL A 75 0.46 1.02 17.74
N ASP A 76 -0.54 1.82 17.37
CA ASP A 76 -1.29 2.65 18.33
C ASP A 76 -1.98 1.78 19.40
N ALA A 77 -2.59 0.67 18.98
CA ALA A 77 -3.22 -0.28 19.88
C ALA A 77 -2.20 -0.92 20.83
N ALA A 78 -1.02 -1.29 20.34
CA ALA A 78 0.06 -1.84 21.16
C ALA A 78 0.55 -0.82 22.19
N ALA A 79 0.81 0.42 21.76
CA ALA A 79 1.23 1.51 22.65
C ALA A 79 0.20 1.80 23.75
N ALA A 80 -1.10 1.76 23.42
CA ALA A 80 -2.17 1.94 24.40
C ALA A 80 -2.22 0.81 25.44
N VAL A 81 -2.00 -0.45 25.02
CA VAL A 81 -1.92 -1.60 25.92
C VAL A 81 -0.71 -1.49 26.84
N ASP A 82 0.45 -1.11 26.31
CA ASP A 82 1.67 -0.93 27.09
C ASP A 82 1.50 0.18 28.12
N ALA A 83 0.99 1.35 27.72
CA ALA A 83 0.73 2.47 28.63
C ALA A 83 -0.25 2.09 29.76
N CYS A 84 -1.35 1.41 29.42
CA CYS A 84 -2.32 0.91 30.40
C CYS A 84 -1.70 -0.08 31.37
N THR A 85 -0.83 -0.95 30.88
CA THR A 85 -0.12 -1.96 31.68
C THR A 85 0.90 -1.31 32.61
N CYS A 86 1.71 -0.36 32.13
CA CYS A 86 2.63 0.42 32.95
C CYS A 86 1.91 1.14 34.09
N GLN A 87 0.79 1.81 33.79
CA GLN A 87 -0.02 2.50 34.77
C GLN A 87 -0.55 1.55 35.86
N LYS A 88 -1.05 0.38 35.48
CA LYS A 88 -1.55 -0.65 36.42
C LYS A 88 -0.44 -1.21 37.31
N LEU A 89 0.79 -1.28 36.81
CA LEU A 89 1.95 -1.76 37.55
C LEU A 89 2.56 -0.69 38.48
N GLY A 90 2.00 0.52 38.50
CA GLY A 90 2.53 1.64 39.29
C GLY A 90 3.84 2.21 38.73
N ALA A 91 4.21 1.82 37.50
CA ALA A 91 5.30 2.46 36.78
C ALA A 91 4.76 3.76 36.16
N THR A 92 5.11 4.89 36.76
CA THR A 92 5.01 6.18 36.07
C THR A 92 6.13 6.24 35.04
N LEU A 93 5.75 6.25 33.74
CA LEU A 93 6.65 6.56 32.63
C LEU A 93 7.20 8.00 32.77
#